data_AF-A0A395RMI0-F1
#
_entry.id   AF-A0A395RMI0-F1
#
_cell.length_a   1.000
_cell.length_b   1.000
_cell.length_c   1.000
_cell.angle_alpha   90.00
_cell.angle_beta   90.00
_cell.angle_gamma   90.00
#
_symmetry.space_group_name_H-M   'P 1'
#
loop_
_entity.id
_entity.type
_entity.pdbx_description
1 polymer ?
#
loop_
_entity_poly.entity_id
_entity_poly.type
_entity_poly.pdbx_seq_one_letter_code
_entity_poly.pdbx_strand_id
1 'polypeptide(L)'
;MSFKDKNGSDESLLDNGGDSEGTAWTPLKQRQSWKGRAWFAFNVVFFLVSLCLFVATYTRISLVSDMEHIRKTSFYSPVLDSINFKLRPIETEGGLFEAKNPSKWRNSLKPDPAVDEAWEDLENIRVFPITEKEVRRLGKDPELLVKFPPQYGLGDNAYMAQIDMFHQIHCLNLLRHLAWAEYHRNGTAKKPFSELHWIHVSHCTDILMQNLMCNGNLDIITFNWVETQTNPFPDFAVNHQCRDFDAIYEWQDKHSVPKEWGRNVTRPEGAKQIPISEEYYRIYGIDKNETQSESSHSV
;
A
#
# COMPACT_ATOMS: atom_id res chain seq x y z
N MET A 1 58.90 -69.26 -9.74
CA MET A 1 58.46 -70.67 -9.68
C MET A 1 57.17 -70.71 -10.48
N SER A 2 57.05 -71.22 -11.70
CA SER A 2 57.85 -72.00 -12.66
C SER A 2 56.99 -71.97 -13.95
N PHE A 3 57.41 -71.76 -15.19
CA PHE A 3 58.73 -71.73 -15.83
C PHE A 3 58.64 -70.98 -17.18
N LYS A 4 59.77 -70.40 -17.56
CA LYS A 4 60.28 -70.07 -18.91
C LYS A 4 60.14 -71.26 -19.90
N ASP A 5 60.19 -71.16 -21.24
CA ASP A 5 61.22 -70.56 -22.10
C ASP A 5 60.74 -70.43 -23.57
N LYS A 6 61.48 -69.63 -24.34
CA LYS A 6 61.38 -69.42 -25.79
C LYS A 6 62.01 -70.56 -26.62
N ASN A 7 61.45 -70.80 -27.81
CA ASN A 7 62.05 -71.17 -29.11
C ASN A 7 60.87 -71.63 -30.00
N GLY A 8 60.67 -71.31 -31.28
CA GLY A 8 61.46 -70.73 -32.37
C GLY A 8 61.00 -71.43 -33.67
N SER A 9 60.73 -70.67 -34.75
CA SER A 9 60.63 -71.03 -36.20
C SER A 9 59.64 -72.14 -36.63
N ASP A 10 59.02 -72.20 -37.82
CA ASP A 10 58.94 -71.37 -39.04
C ASP A 10 57.80 -71.94 -39.92
N GLU A 11 57.24 -71.10 -40.82
CA GLU A 11 56.72 -71.42 -42.18
C GLU A 11 55.62 -72.51 -42.38
N SER A 12 54.62 -72.43 -43.27
CA SER A 12 54.35 -71.70 -44.53
C SER A 12 52.85 -71.93 -44.88
N LEU A 13 52.10 -70.91 -45.34
CA LEU A 13 51.61 -70.62 -46.72
C LEU A 13 50.48 -71.49 -47.31
N LEU A 14 49.67 -70.79 -48.13
CA LEU A 14 48.64 -71.17 -49.13
C LEU A 14 47.18 -71.12 -48.59
N ASP A 15 46.36 -70.10 -48.83
CA ASP A 15 45.93 -69.33 -50.04
C ASP A 15 44.68 -69.90 -50.77
N ASN A 16 43.78 -68.96 -51.07
CA ASN A 16 42.79 -68.87 -52.15
C ASN A 16 41.37 -69.49 -52.09
N GLY A 17 40.38 -68.60 -52.33
CA GLY A 17 39.37 -68.78 -53.39
C GLY A 17 37.91 -68.49 -52.99
N GLY A 18 37.21 -67.61 -53.75
CA GLY A 18 35.83 -67.10 -53.55
C GLY A 18 34.71 -68.13 -53.75
N ASP A 19 33.40 -67.84 -53.71
CA ASP A 19 32.58 -66.61 -53.80
C ASP A 19 31.21 -66.92 -53.14
N SER A 20 30.52 -65.94 -52.53
CA SER A 20 29.04 -65.98 -52.40
C SER A 20 28.43 -64.58 -52.28
N GLU A 21 27.32 -64.41 -53.02
CA GLU A 21 26.61 -63.18 -53.36
C GLU A 21 26.05 -62.42 -52.14
N GLY A 22 26.32 -61.10 -52.09
CA GLY A 22 25.81 -60.20 -51.06
C GLY A 22 24.42 -59.64 -51.38
N THR A 23 23.45 -59.92 -50.51
CA THR A 23 22.20 -59.15 -50.42
C THR A 23 22.50 -57.79 -49.77
N ALA A 24 22.57 -56.75 -50.60
CA ALA A 24 22.87 -55.40 -50.15
C ALA A 24 21.68 -54.78 -49.39
N TRP A 25 21.83 -54.57 -48.09
CA TRP A 25 20.96 -53.67 -47.31
C TRP A 25 21.12 -52.24 -47.82
N THR A 26 20.09 -51.68 -48.46
CA THR A 26 20.05 -50.23 -48.74
C THR A 26 19.55 -49.48 -47.51
N PRO A 27 20.35 -48.59 -46.89
CA PRO A 27 19.86 -47.77 -45.79
C PRO A 27 18.77 -46.84 -46.31
N LEU A 28 17.65 -46.74 -45.59
CA LEU A 28 16.61 -45.74 -45.86
C LEU A 28 17.28 -44.36 -45.84
N LYS A 29 17.48 -43.75 -47.02
CA LYS A 29 17.89 -42.35 -47.13
C LYS A 29 16.78 -41.53 -46.47
N GLN A 30 17.02 -41.10 -45.23
CA GLN A 30 16.15 -40.19 -44.52
C GLN A 30 16.07 -38.91 -45.36
N ARG A 31 14.99 -38.78 -46.14
CA ARG A 31 14.77 -37.64 -47.03
C ARG A 31 14.49 -36.44 -46.13
N GLN A 32 15.56 -35.74 -45.73
CA GLN A 32 15.47 -34.54 -44.91
C GLN A 32 14.65 -33.51 -45.68
N SER A 33 13.38 -33.40 -45.29
CA SER A 33 12.45 -32.44 -45.87
C SER A 33 12.92 -31.04 -45.48
N TRP A 34 13.32 -30.24 -46.47
CA TRP A 34 13.66 -28.82 -46.29
C TRP A 34 12.53 -28.06 -45.58
N LYS A 35 11.27 -28.47 -45.80
CA LYS A 35 10.10 -27.93 -45.08
C LYS A 35 10.17 -28.20 -43.57
N GLY A 36 10.63 -29.37 -43.14
CA GLY A 36 10.79 -29.71 -41.72
C GLY A 36 11.88 -28.89 -41.03
N ARG A 37 13.02 -28.67 -41.70
CA ARG A 37 14.08 -27.78 -41.20
C ARG A 37 13.66 -26.32 -41.14
N ALA A 38 12.94 -25.84 -42.16
CA ALA A 38 12.40 -24.49 -42.19
C ALA A 38 11.37 -24.27 -41.08
N TRP A 39 10.49 -25.24 -40.82
CA TRP A 39 9.51 -25.17 -39.73
C TRP A 39 10.20 -25.29 -38.36
N PHE A 40 11.22 -26.15 -38.21
CA PHE A 40 12.02 -26.16 -36.98
C PHE A 40 12.69 -24.80 -36.73
N ALA A 41 13.35 -24.23 -37.74
CA ALA A 41 13.99 -22.92 -37.64
C ALA A 41 12.97 -21.81 -37.32
N PHE A 42 11.80 -21.82 -37.97
CA PHE A 42 10.73 -20.88 -37.67
C PHE A 42 10.23 -21.02 -36.22
N ASN A 43 10.02 -22.23 -35.71
CA ASN A 43 9.63 -22.43 -34.31
C ASN A 43 10.70 -21.92 -33.35
N VAL A 44 11.98 -22.17 -33.65
CA VAL A 44 13.09 -21.67 -32.83
C VAL A 44 13.11 -20.14 -32.83
N VAL A 45 12.99 -19.50 -34.00
CA VAL A 45 12.91 -18.03 -34.09
C VAL A 45 11.69 -17.50 -33.35
N PHE A 46 10.52 -18.10 -33.55
CA PHE A 46 9.28 -17.70 -32.88
C PHE A 46 9.38 -17.83 -31.36
N PHE A 47 9.98 -18.92 -30.87
CA PHE A 47 10.24 -19.13 -29.44
C PHE A 47 11.21 -18.07 -28.89
N LEU A 48 12.31 -17.80 -29.59
CA LEU A 48 13.28 -16.79 -29.16
C LEU A 48 12.65 -15.40 -29.12
N VAL A 49 11.87 -15.02 -30.13
CA VAL A 49 11.13 -13.75 -30.14
C VAL A 49 10.14 -13.68 -28.98
N SER A 50 9.37 -14.75 -28.75
CA SER A 50 8.40 -14.82 -27.64
C SER A 50 9.09 -14.72 -26.28
N LEU A 51 10.24 -15.39 -26.11
CA LEU A 51 11.05 -15.32 -24.90
C LEU A 51 11.62 -13.93 -24.69
N CYS A 52 12.13 -13.28 -25.74
CA CYS A 52 12.62 -11.90 -25.67
C CYS A 52 11.50 -10.93 -25.26
N LEU A 53 10.30 -11.06 -25.84
CA LEU A 53 9.14 -10.24 -25.47
C LEU A 53 8.70 -10.49 -24.03
N PHE A 54 8.68 -11.75 -23.59
CA PHE A 54 8.36 -12.12 -22.21
C PHE A 54 9.36 -11.53 -21.23
N VAL A 55 10.67 -11.71 -21.47
CA VAL A 55 11.74 -11.18 -20.62
C VAL A 55 11.71 -9.65 -20.60
N ALA A 56 11.55 -8.99 -21.74
CA ALA A 56 11.44 -7.53 -21.81
C ALA A 56 10.22 -7.00 -21.04
N THR A 57 9.08 -7.67 -21.13
CA THR A 57 7.86 -7.27 -20.42
C THR A 57 7.97 -7.54 -18.92
N TYR A 58 8.46 -8.73 -18.55
CA TYR A 58 8.68 -9.12 -17.16
C TYR A 58 9.64 -8.16 -16.47
N THR A 59 10.80 -7.91 -17.09
CA THR A 59 11.77 -6.95 -16.55
C THR A 59 11.19 -5.54 -16.44
N ARG A 60 10.44 -5.05 -17.44
CA ARG A 60 9.76 -3.76 -17.32
C ARG A 60 8.83 -3.70 -16.11
N ILE A 61 7.95 -4.68 -15.94
CA ILE A 61 6.98 -4.72 -14.85
C ILE A 61 7.68 -4.85 -13.49
N SER A 62 8.65 -5.76 -13.38
CA SER A 62 9.40 -5.99 -12.14
C SER A 62 10.33 -4.85 -11.75
N LEU A 63 10.67 -3.95 -12.67
CA LEU A 63 11.52 -2.79 -12.41
C LEU A 63 10.75 -1.50 -12.17
N VAL A 64 9.41 -1.48 -12.33
CA VAL A 64 8.61 -0.28 -12.05
C VAL A 64 8.78 0.08 -10.57
N SER A 65 9.30 1.27 -10.31
CA SER A 65 9.51 1.73 -8.94
C SER A 65 8.20 2.11 -8.26
N ASP A 66 8.12 1.95 -6.94
CA ASP A 66 7.01 2.44 -6.11
C ASP A 66 6.69 3.91 -6.38
N MET A 67 7.73 4.75 -6.52
CA MET A 67 7.57 6.17 -6.83
C MET A 67 6.95 6.42 -8.21
N GLU A 68 7.12 5.51 -9.18
CA GLU A 68 6.45 5.62 -10.48
C GLU A 68 4.95 5.36 -10.34
N HIS A 69 4.55 4.39 -9.52
CA HIS A 69 3.14 4.15 -9.22
C HIS A 69 2.52 5.34 -8.51
N ILE A 70 3.18 5.85 -7.47
CA ILE A 70 2.71 7.01 -6.71
C ILE A 70 2.49 8.21 -7.64
N ARG A 71 3.45 8.53 -8.51
CA ARG A 71 3.29 9.63 -9.48
C ARG A 71 2.12 9.43 -10.45
N LYS A 72 1.76 8.20 -10.79
CA LYS A 72 0.60 7.91 -11.66
C LYS A 72 -0.73 8.00 -10.90
N THR A 73 -0.70 7.86 -9.58
CA THR A 73 -1.89 7.86 -8.72
C THR A 73 -2.01 9.10 -7.83
N SER A 74 -1.15 10.10 -8.02
CA SER A 74 -1.14 11.36 -7.28
C SER A 74 -1.31 12.52 -8.25
N PHE A 75 -1.85 13.64 -7.75
CA PHE A 75 -1.81 14.87 -8.53
C PHE A 75 -0.37 15.36 -8.62
N TYR A 76 -0.10 16.32 -9.51
CA TYR A 76 1.22 16.90 -9.57
C TYR A 76 1.62 17.53 -8.22
N SER A 77 2.81 17.16 -7.74
CA SER A 77 3.45 17.77 -6.57
C SER A 77 4.95 17.91 -6.81
N PRO A 78 5.57 19.07 -6.50
CA PRO A 78 7.02 19.24 -6.56
C PRO A 78 7.76 18.37 -5.52
N VAL A 79 7.09 17.94 -4.45
CA VAL A 79 7.69 17.05 -3.45
C VAL A 79 8.01 15.67 -4.06
N LEU A 80 7.18 15.20 -5.00
CA LEU A 80 7.39 13.92 -5.71
C LEU A 80 8.65 13.89 -6.59
N ASP A 81 9.24 15.05 -6.88
CA ASP A 81 10.46 15.18 -7.68
C ASP A 81 11.74 15.02 -6.82
N SER A 82 11.64 15.18 -5.50
CA SER A 82 12.78 15.13 -4.58
C SER A 82 12.72 14.01 -3.53
N ILE A 83 11.54 13.52 -3.21
CA ILE A 83 11.36 12.44 -2.22
C ILE A 83 11.50 11.05 -2.85
N ASN A 84 12.00 10.09 -2.07
CA ASN A 84 12.07 8.69 -2.47
C ASN A 84 11.75 7.78 -1.28
N PHE A 85 10.78 6.90 -1.44
CA PHE A 85 10.38 5.92 -0.43
C PHE A 85 9.85 4.63 -1.06
N LYS A 86 9.64 3.63 -0.21
CA LYS A 86 9.11 2.32 -0.60
C LYS A 86 7.73 2.12 -0.02
N LEU A 87 6.83 1.56 -0.81
CA LEU A 87 5.53 1.11 -0.34
C LEU A 87 5.74 -0.11 0.55
N ARG A 88 5.04 -0.14 1.69
CA ARG A 88 5.07 -1.26 2.63
C ARG A 88 3.65 -1.58 3.05
N PRO A 89 3.29 -2.87 3.16
CA PRO A 89 2.06 -3.24 3.82
C PRO A 89 2.16 -2.83 5.29
N ILE A 90 1.19 -2.04 5.75
CA ILE A 90 1.01 -1.68 7.15
C ILE A 90 -0.42 -2.04 7.50
N GLU A 91 -0.61 -2.69 8.64
CA GLU A 91 -1.93 -2.97 9.19
C GLU A 91 -2.33 -1.82 10.11
N THR A 92 -3.55 -1.31 9.91
CA THR A 92 -4.15 -0.31 10.81
C THR A 92 -4.50 -0.98 12.14
N GLU A 93 -4.06 -0.39 13.24
CA GLU A 93 -4.44 -0.84 14.59
C GLU A 93 -5.87 -0.40 14.93
N GLY A 94 -6.84 -1.08 14.33
CA GLY A 94 -8.25 -0.72 14.33
C GLY A 94 -9.11 -1.41 15.40
N GLY A 95 -8.55 -1.85 16.52
CA GLY A 95 -9.35 -2.40 17.63
C GLY A 95 -10.26 -1.34 18.25
N LEU A 96 -11.54 -1.65 18.51
CA LEU A 96 -12.48 -0.71 19.15
C LEU A 96 -12.01 -0.29 20.54
N PHE A 97 -11.49 -1.23 21.32
CA PHE A 97 -10.87 -0.97 22.62
C PHE A 97 -9.35 -0.80 22.47
N GLU A 98 -8.73 -0.12 23.42
CA GLU A 98 -7.28 0.11 23.40
C GLU A 98 -6.50 -1.22 23.35
N ALA A 99 -5.57 -1.30 22.40
CA ALA A 99 -4.63 -2.40 22.31
C ALA A 99 -3.61 -2.32 23.46
N LYS A 100 -2.86 -3.41 23.68
CA LYS A 100 -1.78 -3.43 24.70
C LYS A 100 -0.73 -2.35 24.45
N ASN A 101 -0.50 -2.00 23.18
CA ASN A 101 0.39 -0.93 22.75
C ASN A 101 -0.40 -0.03 21.79
N PRO A 102 -1.22 0.91 22.27
CA PRO A 102 -2.01 1.75 21.38
C PRO A 102 -1.13 2.78 20.67
N SER A 103 -1.63 3.28 19.54
CA SER A 103 -1.16 4.50 18.90
C SER A 103 -0.98 5.64 19.93
N LYS A 104 0.13 6.38 19.83
CA LYS A 104 0.40 7.54 20.70
C LYS A 104 -0.60 8.70 20.52
N TRP A 105 -1.45 8.64 19.49
CA TRP A 105 -2.47 9.66 19.17
C TRP A 105 -3.86 9.32 19.75
N ARG A 106 -4.00 8.24 20.51
CA ARG A 106 -5.28 7.71 20.96
C ARG A 106 -5.38 7.60 22.49
N ASN A 107 -6.49 8.09 23.06
CA ASN A 107 -6.93 7.79 24.43
C ASN A 107 -8.45 7.62 24.46
N SER A 108 -8.93 6.52 25.04
CA SER A 108 -10.29 6.02 24.87
C SER A 108 -11.35 6.69 25.73
N LEU A 109 -10.99 7.27 26.88
CA LEU A 109 -11.97 7.70 27.89
C LEU A 109 -11.89 9.17 28.27
N LYS A 110 -10.76 9.84 28.05
CA LYS A 110 -10.59 11.24 28.44
C LYS A 110 -9.52 11.93 27.60
N PRO A 111 -9.56 13.27 27.52
CA PRO A 111 -8.43 14.05 27.03
C PRO A 111 -7.17 13.74 27.83
N ASP A 112 -6.04 13.70 27.14
CA ASP A 112 -4.74 13.34 27.70
C ASP A 112 -3.65 14.29 27.15
N PRO A 113 -2.90 14.99 28.01
CA PRO A 113 -1.84 15.89 27.57
C PRO A 113 -0.77 15.23 26.70
N ALA A 114 -0.44 13.95 26.93
CA ALA A 114 0.54 13.25 26.12
C ALA A 114 0.03 12.95 24.71
N VAL A 115 -1.28 12.68 24.59
CA VAL A 115 -1.94 12.56 23.29
C VAL A 115 -1.97 13.92 22.61
N ASP A 116 -2.38 14.97 23.31
CA ASP A 116 -2.40 16.34 22.76
C ASP A 116 -1.01 16.73 22.23
N GLU A 117 0.07 16.51 23.00
CA GLU A 117 1.44 16.74 22.55
C GLU A 117 1.82 15.94 21.29
N ALA A 118 1.42 14.66 21.22
CA ALA A 118 1.68 13.83 20.05
C ALA A 118 0.93 14.30 18.79
N TRP A 119 -0.25 14.91 18.96
CA TRP A 119 -0.99 15.57 17.88
C TRP A 119 -0.33 16.88 17.47
N GLU A 120 0.05 17.74 18.41
CA GLU A 120 0.70 19.03 18.15
C GLU A 120 2.01 18.87 17.36
N ASP A 121 2.83 17.87 17.68
CA ASP A 121 4.06 17.56 16.93
C ASP A 121 3.78 17.22 15.46
N LEU A 122 2.68 16.51 15.23
CA LEU A 122 2.31 15.99 13.92
C LEU A 122 1.58 17.01 13.05
N GLU A 123 0.70 17.82 13.65
CA GLU A 123 -0.13 18.78 12.92
C GLU A 123 0.58 20.11 12.65
N ASN A 124 1.82 20.27 13.11
CA ASN A 124 2.59 21.48 12.90
C ASN A 124 2.72 21.77 11.40
N ILE A 125 1.93 22.74 10.93
CA ILE A 125 1.83 23.10 9.52
C ILE A 125 3.09 23.86 9.11
N ARG A 126 3.97 23.18 8.38
CA ARG A 126 5.20 23.75 7.86
C ARG A 126 5.02 24.16 6.41
N VAL A 127 5.43 25.38 6.12
CA VAL A 127 5.46 25.95 4.77
C VAL A 127 6.86 25.85 4.16
N PHE A 128 6.93 25.74 2.84
CA PHE A 128 8.17 25.69 2.07
C PHE A 128 8.03 26.47 0.75
N PRO A 129 9.15 26.91 0.18
CA PRO A 129 9.14 27.63 -1.10
C PRO A 129 8.91 26.68 -2.28
N ILE A 130 8.09 27.10 -3.23
CA ILE A 130 8.00 26.53 -4.58
C ILE A 130 8.27 27.62 -5.62
N THR A 131 8.71 27.22 -6.80
CA THR A 131 9.01 28.10 -7.93
C THR A 131 7.77 28.46 -8.72
N GLU A 132 7.83 29.55 -9.48
CA GLU A 132 6.76 29.96 -10.39
C GLU A 132 6.35 28.86 -11.39
N LYS A 133 7.32 28.07 -11.87
CA LYS A 133 7.06 26.96 -12.79
C LYS A 133 6.20 25.88 -12.12
N GLU A 134 6.48 25.58 -10.87
CA GLU A 134 5.73 24.58 -10.09
C GLU A 134 4.32 25.09 -9.79
N VAL A 135 4.17 26.38 -9.42
CA VAL A 135 2.86 27.05 -9.27
C VAL A 135 2.01 26.88 -10.52
N ARG A 136 2.56 27.22 -11.69
CA ARG A 136 1.83 27.10 -12.97
C ARG A 136 1.45 25.65 -13.27
N ARG A 137 2.31 24.68 -12.94
CA ARG A 137 2.05 23.25 -13.14
C ARG A 137 1.01 22.69 -12.16
N LEU A 138 0.84 23.30 -10.99
CA LEU A 138 -0.27 23.04 -10.07
C LEU A 138 -1.62 23.57 -10.59
N GLY A 139 -1.61 24.33 -11.69
CA GLY A 139 -2.81 24.97 -12.23
C GLY A 139 -3.22 26.23 -11.48
N LYS A 140 -2.29 26.85 -10.74
CA LYS A 140 -2.52 28.08 -9.97
C LYS A 140 -1.92 29.30 -10.68
N ASP A 141 -2.46 30.47 -10.40
CA ASP A 141 -1.96 31.74 -10.93
C ASP A 141 -0.89 32.35 -10.01
N PRO A 142 0.37 32.48 -10.44
CA PRO A 142 1.42 33.08 -9.63
C PRO A 142 1.15 34.51 -9.19
N GLU A 143 0.34 35.29 -9.91
CA GLU A 143 0.03 36.67 -9.52
C GLU A 143 -0.87 36.74 -8.27
N LEU A 144 -1.62 35.68 -7.99
CA LEU A 144 -2.54 35.59 -6.84
C LEU A 144 -1.89 34.97 -5.60
N LEU A 145 -0.74 34.31 -5.77
CA LEU A 145 -0.10 33.57 -4.70
C LEU A 145 0.83 34.44 -3.85
N VAL A 146 0.92 34.07 -2.57
CA VAL A 146 1.82 34.68 -1.60
C VAL A 146 3.25 34.24 -1.87
N LYS A 147 4.15 35.22 -1.94
CA LYS A 147 5.59 35.03 -2.01
C LYS A 147 6.23 35.18 -0.64
N PHE A 148 7.33 34.48 -0.43
CA PHE A 148 8.20 34.76 0.70
C PHE A 148 8.81 36.16 0.58
N PRO A 149 8.96 36.88 1.70
CA PRO A 149 9.63 38.17 1.72
C PRO A 149 11.08 38.13 1.16
N PRO A 150 11.52 39.13 0.38
CA PRO A 150 12.85 39.13 -0.23
C PRO A 150 14.01 39.00 0.77
N GLN A 151 13.85 39.51 2.00
CA GLN A 151 14.87 39.43 3.05
C GLN A 151 15.22 38.00 3.49
N TYR A 152 14.41 37.00 3.14
CA TYR A 152 14.70 35.60 3.43
C TYR A 152 15.66 34.96 2.41
N GLY A 153 16.03 35.66 1.33
CA GLY A 153 17.06 35.20 0.39
C GLY A 153 16.66 33.98 -0.45
N LEU A 154 15.35 33.73 -0.61
CA LEU A 154 14.81 32.59 -1.37
C LEU A 154 14.60 32.89 -2.87
N GLY A 155 14.89 34.13 -3.30
CA GLY A 155 14.68 34.63 -4.66
C GLY A 155 13.29 35.25 -4.88
N ASP A 156 13.16 36.08 -5.93
CA ASP A 156 11.96 36.91 -6.19
C ASP A 156 10.70 36.11 -6.56
N ASN A 157 10.84 34.81 -6.81
CA ASN A 157 9.79 33.89 -7.26
C ASN A 157 9.67 32.66 -6.35
N ALA A 158 9.90 32.84 -5.05
CA ALA A 158 9.67 31.82 -4.02
C ALA A 158 8.25 31.98 -3.44
N TYR A 159 7.35 31.08 -3.80
CA TYR A 159 5.95 31.08 -3.36
C TYR A 159 5.76 30.20 -2.13
N MET A 160 4.91 30.63 -1.21
CA MET A 160 4.57 29.86 -0.03
C MET A 160 3.67 28.68 -0.41
N ALA A 161 4.04 27.48 0.03
CA ALA A 161 3.24 26.27 -0.14
C ALA A 161 3.40 25.31 1.05
N GLN A 162 2.53 24.31 1.11
CA GLN A 162 2.44 23.34 2.21
C GLN A 162 1.93 22.00 1.67
N ILE A 163 2.25 20.89 2.34
CA ILE A 163 1.67 19.57 2.01
C ILE A 163 0.27 19.47 2.63
N ASP A 164 -0.71 19.05 1.82
CA ASP A 164 -2.13 18.97 2.18
C ASP A 164 -2.42 17.93 3.28
N MET A 165 -1.76 16.77 3.27
CA MET A 165 -1.94 15.75 4.31
C MET A 165 -1.82 16.32 5.74
N PHE A 166 -0.83 17.20 6.01
CA PHE A 166 -0.68 17.80 7.34
C PHE A 166 -1.82 18.76 7.69
N HIS A 167 -2.43 19.41 6.68
CA HIS A 167 -3.64 20.20 6.91
C HIS A 167 -4.83 19.33 7.27
N GLN A 168 -5.01 18.20 6.57
CA GLN A 168 -6.09 17.25 6.87
C GLN A 168 -5.96 16.71 8.29
N ILE A 169 -4.73 16.45 8.75
CA ILE A 169 -4.43 16.08 10.12
C ILE A 169 -4.81 17.19 11.12
N HIS A 170 -4.43 18.44 10.85
CA HIS A 170 -4.81 19.59 11.69
C HIS A 170 -6.34 19.74 11.80
N CYS A 171 -7.05 19.61 10.67
CA CYS A 171 -8.52 19.63 10.66
C CYS A 171 -9.12 18.47 11.48
N LEU A 172 -8.54 17.27 11.39
CA LEU A 172 -8.97 16.13 12.19
C LEU A 172 -8.73 16.36 13.69
N ASN A 173 -7.63 17.00 14.07
CA ASN A 173 -7.37 17.35 15.47
C ASN A 173 -8.35 18.41 15.99
N LEU A 174 -8.71 19.40 15.17
CA LEU A 174 -9.76 20.36 15.51
C LEU A 174 -11.09 19.63 15.79
N LEU A 175 -11.48 18.68 14.93
CA LEU A 175 -12.67 17.86 15.14
C LEU A 175 -12.56 17.01 16.41
N ARG A 176 -11.39 16.44 16.68
CA ARG A 176 -11.09 15.70 17.92
C ARG A 176 -11.31 16.60 19.13
N HIS A 177 -10.75 17.81 19.15
CA HIS A 177 -10.93 18.76 20.24
C HIS A 177 -12.40 19.20 20.40
N LEU A 178 -13.13 19.39 19.31
CA LEU A 178 -14.56 19.71 19.36
C LEU A 178 -15.38 18.54 19.93
N ALA A 179 -15.04 17.30 19.59
CA ALA A 179 -15.67 16.13 20.20
C ALA A 179 -15.36 16.09 21.71
N TRP A 180 -14.12 16.36 22.12
CA TRP A 180 -13.75 16.45 23.54
C TRP A 180 -14.24 17.73 24.25
N ALA A 181 -14.73 18.76 23.54
CA ALA A 181 -15.25 19.98 24.14
C ALA A 181 -16.48 19.70 25.03
N GLU A 182 -17.09 18.54 24.87
CA GLU A 182 -18.12 17.99 25.75
C GLU A 182 -17.55 17.34 27.03
N TYR A 183 -16.28 17.60 27.40
CA TYR A 183 -15.69 17.28 28.70
C TYR A 183 -15.42 18.52 29.56
N HIS A 184 -15.52 18.36 30.88
CA HIS A 184 -14.98 19.25 31.89
C HIS A 184 -13.47 19.06 32.02
N ARG A 185 -12.75 20.06 32.56
CA ARG A 185 -11.28 20.00 32.77
C ARG A 185 -10.80 18.83 33.64
N ASN A 186 -11.70 18.24 34.43
CA ASN A 186 -11.45 17.06 35.26
C ASN A 186 -11.76 15.73 34.55
N GLY A 187 -12.12 15.76 33.26
CA GLY A 187 -12.45 14.56 32.49
C GLY A 187 -13.86 14.01 32.70
N THR A 188 -14.82 14.78 33.24
CA THR A 188 -16.24 14.37 33.25
C THR A 188 -16.98 14.89 32.02
N ALA A 189 -17.88 14.12 31.43
CA ALA A 189 -18.68 14.58 30.29
C ALA A 189 -19.70 15.67 30.73
N LYS A 190 -19.86 16.72 29.91
CA LYS A 190 -20.83 17.82 30.07
C LYS A 190 -22.27 17.39 29.77
N LYS A 191 -22.43 16.31 29.01
CA LYS A 191 -23.70 15.64 28.68
C LYS A 191 -23.59 14.15 29.04
N PRO A 192 -24.71 13.45 29.30
CA PRO A 192 -24.70 12.04 29.67
C PRO A 192 -24.37 11.16 28.46
N PHE A 193 -23.09 11.08 28.11
CA PHE A 193 -22.55 10.11 27.15
C PHE A 193 -22.02 8.89 27.89
N SER A 194 -22.20 7.70 27.32
CA SER A 194 -21.60 6.48 27.88
C SER A 194 -20.09 6.46 27.64
N GLU A 195 -19.35 5.70 28.44
CA GLU A 195 -17.91 5.47 28.17
C GLU A 195 -17.68 4.88 26.77
N LEU A 196 -18.56 3.96 26.34
CA LEU A 196 -18.49 3.38 25.00
C LEU A 196 -18.63 4.43 23.88
N HIS A 197 -19.38 5.50 24.09
CA HIS A 197 -19.46 6.59 23.10
C HIS A 197 -18.08 7.22 22.85
N TRP A 198 -17.34 7.48 23.93
CA TRP A 198 -16.01 8.11 23.85
C TRP A 198 -14.94 7.18 23.30
N ILE A 199 -15.04 5.90 23.62
CA ILE A 199 -14.24 4.84 23.01
C ILE A 199 -14.40 4.88 21.49
N HIS A 200 -15.64 4.99 20.99
CA HIS A 200 -15.90 5.10 19.55
C HIS A 200 -15.31 6.38 18.95
N VAL A 201 -15.53 7.54 19.58
CA VAL A 201 -14.99 8.82 19.09
C VAL A 201 -13.47 8.74 18.95
N SER A 202 -12.79 8.28 20.00
CA SER A 202 -11.34 8.15 20.02
C SER A 202 -10.83 7.15 18.97
N HIS A 203 -11.46 5.98 18.92
CA HIS A 203 -11.14 4.93 17.96
C HIS A 203 -11.29 5.37 16.49
N CYS A 204 -12.43 5.99 16.16
CA CYS A 204 -12.68 6.46 14.80
C CYS A 204 -11.70 7.57 14.40
N THR A 205 -11.39 8.49 15.32
CA THR A 205 -10.41 9.55 15.08
C THR A 205 -9.03 8.96 14.78
N ASP A 206 -8.59 7.96 15.54
CA ASP A 206 -7.31 7.29 15.33
C ASP A 206 -7.27 6.49 14.01
N ILE A 207 -8.34 5.79 13.63
CA ILE A 207 -8.43 5.13 12.32
C ILE A 207 -8.28 6.14 11.18
N LEU A 208 -8.96 7.29 11.28
CA LEU A 208 -8.86 8.33 10.25
C LEU A 208 -7.44 8.87 10.17
N MET A 209 -6.80 9.15 11.31
CA MET A 209 -5.39 9.55 11.37
C MET A 209 -4.48 8.53 10.68
N GLN A 210 -4.58 7.26 11.06
CA GLN A 210 -3.77 6.18 10.47
C GLN A 210 -3.99 6.07 8.95
N ASN A 211 -5.21 6.28 8.46
CA ASN A 211 -5.51 6.29 7.03
C ASN A 211 -4.91 7.51 6.31
N LEU A 212 -4.94 8.70 6.91
CA LEU A 212 -4.28 9.89 6.36
C LEU A 212 -2.78 9.65 6.20
N MET A 213 -2.14 9.08 7.22
CA MET A 213 -0.71 8.71 7.16
C MET A 213 -0.42 7.61 6.15
N CYS A 214 -1.28 6.59 6.06
CA CYS A 214 -1.13 5.48 5.14
C CYS A 214 -1.22 5.93 3.68
N ASN A 215 -2.15 6.85 3.37
CA ASN A 215 -2.28 7.40 2.03
C ASN A 215 -1.27 8.51 1.74
N GLY A 216 -0.74 9.17 2.78
CA GLY A 216 0.49 9.95 2.71
C GLY A 216 0.54 10.96 1.57
N ASN A 217 -0.58 11.61 1.24
CA ASN A 217 -0.66 12.40 0.01
C ASN A 217 0.35 13.55 0.04
N LEU A 218 0.88 13.87 -1.14
CA LEU A 218 1.86 14.95 -1.31
C LEU A 218 1.25 16.14 -2.06
N ASP A 219 -0.07 16.23 -2.11
CA ASP A 219 -0.78 17.32 -2.77
C ASP A 219 -0.49 18.65 -2.05
N ILE A 220 -0.66 19.77 -2.74
CA ILE A 220 -0.08 21.06 -2.32
C ILE A 220 -1.16 22.10 -2.04
N ILE A 221 -1.11 22.67 -0.83
CA ILE A 221 -1.80 23.91 -0.48
C ILE A 221 -0.90 25.09 -0.81
N THR A 222 -1.45 26.06 -1.52
CA THR A 222 -0.85 27.37 -1.78
C THR A 222 -1.48 28.43 -0.88
N PHE A 223 -0.94 29.65 -0.87
CA PHE A 223 -1.47 30.75 -0.08
C PHE A 223 -1.78 31.94 -0.97
N ASN A 224 -2.86 32.65 -0.66
CA ASN A 224 -3.33 33.84 -1.37
C ASN A 224 -3.43 35.03 -0.43
N TRP A 225 -3.44 36.24 -1.01
CA TRP A 225 -3.94 37.42 -0.32
C TRP A 225 -5.45 37.50 -0.50
N VAL A 226 -6.18 37.62 0.61
CA VAL A 226 -7.64 37.73 0.59
C VAL A 226 -8.08 39.03 1.26
N GLU A 227 -9.15 39.62 0.77
CA GLU A 227 -9.71 40.85 1.34
C GLU A 227 -9.94 40.69 2.85
N THR A 228 -9.75 41.77 3.61
CA THR A 228 -9.88 41.84 5.08
C THR A 228 -8.83 41.11 5.91
N GLN A 229 -7.95 40.31 5.32
CA GLN A 229 -6.91 39.57 6.03
C GLN A 229 -5.53 40.19 5.80
N THR A 230 -4.75 40.35 6.87
CA THR A 230 -3.37 40.84 6.79
C THR A 230 -2.35 39.71 6.63
N ASN A 231 -2.74 38.49 7.00
CA ASN A 231 -1.89 37.31 6.96
C ASN A 231 -2.18 36.48 5.70
N PRO A 232 -1.18 35.72 5.20
CA PRO A 232 -1.38 34.75 4.12
C PRO A 232 -2.54 33.82 4.43
N PHE A 233 -3.47 33.67 3.49
CA PHE A 233 -4.62 32.79 3.66
C PHE A 233 -4.45 31.52 2.80
N PRO A 234 -4.57 30.32 3.38
CA PRO A 234 -4.42 29.08 2.63
C PRO A 234 -5.54 28.89 1.59
N ASP A 235 -5.16 28.43 0.41
CA ASP A 235 -6.09 28.02 -0.65
C ASP A 235 -6.43 26.54 -0.48
N PHE A 236 -7.59 26.27 0.11
CA PHE A 236 -8.08 24.91 0.35
C PHE A 236 -8.66 24.23 -0.90
N ALA A 237 -8.70 24.90 -2.06
CA ALA A 237 -9.07 24.26 -3.32
C ALA A 237 -7.87 23.48 -3.88
N VAL A 238 -7.54 22.36 -3.23
CA VAL A 238 -6.43 21.48 -3.60
C VAL A 238 -6.86 20.52 -4.72
N ASN A 239 -6.00 20.36 -5.71
CA ASN A 239 -6.21 19.39 -6.78
C ASN A 239 -5.72 18.01 -6.33
N HIS A 240 -6.57 16.99 -6.51
CA HIS A 240 -6.28 15.61 -6.13
C HIS A 240 -6.41 14.67 -7.34
N GLN A 241 -5.63 13.59 -7.33
CA GLN A 241 -5.84 12.46 -8.23
C GLN A 241 -6.79 11.48 -7.55
N CYS A 242 -8.09 11.64 -7.80
CA CYS A 242 -9.11 10.83 -7.17
C CYS A 242 -9.35 9.50 -7.89
N ARG A 243 -9.86 8.53 -7.13
CA ARG A 243 -10.54 7.36 -7.69
C ARG A 243 -11.96 7.77 -8.07
N ASP A 244 -12.55 7.07 -9.03
CA ASP A 244 -13.93 7.29 -9.44
C ASP A 244 -14.88 6.85 -8.31
N PHE A 245 -15.43 7.84 -7.60
CA PHE A 245 -16.34 7.59 -6.47
C PHE A 245 -17.65 6.97 -6.93
N ASP A 246 -18.20 7.43 -8.05
CA ASP A 246 -19.49 6.95 -8.55
C ASP A 246 -19.37 5.50 -8.99
N ALA A 247 -18.29 5.13 -9.68
CA ALA A 247 -18.03 3.74 -10.01
C ALA A 247 -17.90 2.84 -8.76
N ILE A 248 -17.26 3.33 -7.69
CA ILE A 248 -17.15 2.60 -6.41
C ILE A 248 -18.54 2.45 -5.77
N TYR A 249 -19.32 3.53 -5.74
CA TYR A 249 -20.64 3.56 -5.14
C TYR A 249 -21.63 2.65 -5.87
N GLU A 250 -21.71 2.76 -7.21
CA GLU A 250 -22.56 1.92 -8.05
C GLU A 250 -22.18 0.44 -7.93
N TRP A 251 -20.88 0.15 -7.86
CA TRP A 251 -20.42 -1.21 -7.61
C TRP A 251 -20.91 -1.70 -6.25
N GLN A 252 -20.81 -0.90 -5.18
CA GLN A 252 -21.30 -1.29 -3.86
C GLN A 252 -22.81 -1.54 -3.87
N ASP A 253 -23.60 -0.62 -4.42
CA ASP A 253 -25.07 -0.71 -4.44
C ASP A 253 -25.51 -2.00 -5.15
N LYS A 254 -24.97 -2.25 -6.35
CA LYS A 254 -25.27 -3.43 -7.16
C LYS A 254 -24.88 -4.76 -6.50
N HIS A 255 -23.84 -4.78 -5.69
CA HIS A 255 -23.31 -5.99 -5.07
C HIS A 255 -23.68 -6.13 -3.58
N SER A 256 -24.45 -5.20 -3.03
CA SER A 256 -24.93 -5.26 -1.65
C SER A 256 -26.05 -6.28 -1.49
N VAL A 257 -26.05 -6.99 -0.36
CA VAL A 257 -27.19 -7.83 0.05
C VAL A 257 -28.23 -6.99 0.79
N PRO A 258 -29.50 -7.44 0.89
CA PRO A 258 -30.48 -6.77 1.72
C PRO A 258 -29.94 -6.55 3.14
N LYS A 259 -30.10 -5.34 3.67
CA LYS A 259 -29.56 -4.94 4.98
C LYS A 259 -29.89 -5.94 6.11
N GLU A 260 -31.07 -6.52 6.05
CA GLU A 260 -31.55 -7.49 7.04
C GLU A 260 -30.74 -8.78 7.07
N TRP A 261 -30.10 -9.17 5.95
CA TRP A 261 -29.23 -10.35 5.92
C TRP A 261 -28.02 -10.17 6.83
N GLY A 262 -27.45 -8.96 6.87
CA GLY A 262 -26.35 -8.65 7.79
C GLY A 262 -26.80 -8.51 9.25
N ARG A 263 -28.03 -8.04 9.48
CA ARG A 263 -28.60 -7.84 10.83
C ARG A 263 -29.07 -9.13 11.49
N ASN A 264 -29.50 -10.10 10.70
CA ASN A 264 -30.09 -11.35 11.18
C ASN A 264 -29.06 -12.50 11.26
N VAL A 265 -27.77 -12.19 11.22
CA VAL A 265 -26.71 -13.19 11.43
C VAL A 265 -26.55 -13.47 12.92
N THR A 266 -26.72 -14.72 13.32
CA THR A 266 -26.42 -15.18 14.68
C THR A 266 -25.15 -16.01 14.70
N ARG A 267 -24.41 -15.97 15.83
CA ARG A 267 -23.21 -16.78 16.03
C ARG A 267 -23.57 -18.27 15.96
N PRO A 268 -22.97 -19.07 15.04
CA PRO A 268 -23.22 -20.50 14.99
C PRO A 268 -22.54 -21.23 16.17
N GLU A 269 -23.02 -22.44 16.46
CA GLU A 269 -22.45 -23.29 17.51
C GLU A 269 -20.99 -23.67 17.19
N GLY A 270 -20.12 -23.67 18.21
CA GLY A 270 -18.69 -23.95 18.05
C GLY A 270 -17.88 -22.87 17.32
N ALA A 271 -18.48 -21.73 16.98
CA ALA A 271 -17.76 -20.61 16.38
C ALA A 271 -16.62 -20.15 17.30
N LYS A 272 -15.40 -20.04 16.75
CA LYS A 272 -14.26 -19.46 17.45
C LYS A 272 -14.53 -17.99 17.77
N GLN A 273 -14.23 -17.60 19.00
CA GLN A 273 -14.46 -16.25 19.50
C GLN A 273 -13.12 -15.58 19.78
N ILE A 274 -12.99 -14.32 19.38
CA ILE A 274 -11.90 -13.45 19.82
C ILE A 274 -12.36 -12.86 21.15
N PRO A 275 -11.54 -12.92 22.23
CA PRO A 275 -11.91 -12.33 23.50
C PRO A 275 -12.10 -10.82 23.33
N ILE A 276 -13.21 -10.29 23.84
CA ILE A 276 -13.42 -8.85 23.93
C ILE A 276 -12.53 -8.25 25.02
N SER A 277 -12.21 -6.96 24.93
CA SER A 277 -11.41 -6.26 25.94
C SER A 277 -12.05 -6.33 27.33
N GLU A 278 -11.21 -6.42 28.38
CA GLU A 278 -11.62 -6.30 29.79
C GLU A 278 -12.45 -5.03 30.04
N GLU A 279 -12.17 -3.98 29.27
CA GLU A 279 -12.87 -2.71 29.38
C GLU A 279 -14.36 -2.82 29.06
N TYR A 280 -14.75 -3.70 28.14
CA TYR A 280 -16.17 -3.95 27.85
C TYR A 280 -16.89 -4.51 29.09
N TYR A 281 -16.31 -5.51 29.75
CA TYR A 281 -16.88 -6.08 30.97
C TYR A 281 -17.02 -5.02 32.07
N ARG A 282 -16.01 -4.16 32.23
CA ARG A 282 -16.04 -3.03 33.19
C ARG A 282 -17.17 -2.04 32.89
N ILE A 283 -17.33 -1.62 31.64
CA ILE A 283 -18.36 -0.63 31.23
C ILE A 283 -19.77 -1.14 31.53
N TYR A 284 -20.01 -2.43 31.31
CA TYR A 284 -21.34 -3.04 31.46
C TYR A 284 -21.55 -3.71 32.82
N GLY A 285 -20.54 -3.75 33.69
CA GLY A 285 -20.62 -4.41 35.00
C GLY A 285 -20.83 -5.92 34.92
N ILE A 286 -20.28 -6.58 33.89
CA ILE A 286 -20.44 -8.01 33.63
C ILE A 286 -19.27 -8.77 34.27
N ASP A 287 -19.53 -9.85 35.03
CA ASP A 287 -18.47 -10.73 35.50
C ASP A 287 -17.95 -11.61 34.35
N LYS A 288 -16.67 -11.44 34.03
CA LYS A 288 -16.00 -12.19 32.97
C LYS A 288 -15.97 -13.71 33.25
N ASN A 289 -15.94 -14.13 34.50
CA ASN A 289 -15.88 -15.55 34.86
C ASN A 289 -17.23 -16.26 34.71
N GLU A 290 -18.35 -15.55 34.87
CA GLU A 290 -19.70 -16.10 34.66
C GLU A 290 -20.01 -16.29 33.16
N THR A 291 -19.57 -15.37 32.31
CA THR A 291 -19.80 -15.48 30.85
C THR A 291 -19.00 -16.60 30.16
N GLN A 292 -17.88 -17.04 30.75
CA GLN A 292 -17.11 -18.18 30.23
C GLN A 292 -17.74 -19.53 30.63
N SER A 293 -18.37 -19.63 31.80
CA SER A 293 -19.01 -20.88 32.27
C SER A 293 -20.28 -21.22 31.49
N GLU A 294 -21.13 -20.23 31.16
CA GLU A 294 -22.33 -20.43 30.33
C GLU A 294 -21.99 -20.93 28.90
N SER A 295 -20.85 -20.51 28.35
CA SER A 295 -20.40 -20.97 27.03
C SER A 295 -19.87 -22.42 27.00
N SER A 296 -19.60 -23.00 28.19
CA SER A 296 -19.07 -24.36 28.35
C SER A 296 -20.14 -25.40 28.76
N HIS A 297 -21.37 -24.96 29.04
CA HIS A 297 -22.47 -25.81 29.52
C HIS A 297 -23.57 -26.11 28.48
N SER A 298 -23.42 -25.62 27.25
CA SER A 298 -24.26 -26.01 26.10
C SER A 298 -23.53 -26.97 25.17
N VAL A 299 -23.09 -28.12 25.71
CA VAL A 299 -22.51 -29.27 24.99
C VAL A 299 -23.49 -30.43 25.03
#